data_AF-A0A6L8UAG5-F1
#
_entry.id   AF-A0A6L8UAG5-F1
#
_cell.length_a   1.000
_cell.length_b   1.000
_cell.length_c   1.000
_cell.angle_alpha   90.00
_cell.angle_beta   90.00
_cell.angle_gamma   90.00
#
_symmetry.space_group_name_H-M   'P 1'
#
loop_
_entity.id
_entity.type
_entity.pdbx_description
1 polymer ?
#
loop_
_entity_poly.entity_id
_entity_poly.type
_entity_poly.pdbx_seq_one_letter_code
_entity_poly.pdbx_strand_id
1 'polypeptide(L)'
;MAGSSKGGVNQAKADDGNPKLVDEITETIMTSMKLGIGDVWVSQGVVREGEPDNLEWIKLTKDTNYELKLFEDYTFPAVELPAGEYKSIKIKFRNIFYRHCKLISDPNVVYELLETMGSSTDPCDPADTSWAPDDYFSTGGNFSLVDGKFKLGSAKEKVGGFTIKSGKTAKILWRLGGGVVATCVNKLIDINGNLEWDCDIDDIDIECTPEVEYMWDFVVQED
;
A
#
# COMPACT_ATOMS: atom_id res chain seq x y z
N MET A 1 5.95 12.81 -50.76
CA MET A 1 4.96 13.80 -50.28
C MET A 1 3.87 13.03 -49.56
N ALA A 2 3.54 13.48 -48.33
CA ALA A 2 2.49 13.02 -47.41
C ALA A 2 2.56 11.54 -46.97
N GLY A 3 2.71 11.15 -45.70
CA GLY A 3 2.52 11.85 -44.42
C GLY A 3 1.22 11.38 -43.74
N SER A 4 1.31 11.16 -42.42
CA SER A 4 0.27 10.77 -41.44
C SER A 4 -0.12 9.29 -41.37
N SER A 5 -0.26 8.68 -40.20
CA SER A 5 0.07 9.11 -38.83
C SER A 5 0.08 7.85 -37.95
N LYS A 6 1.13 7.70 -37.14
CA LYS A 6 1.19 6.71 -36.06
C LYS A 6 0.11 7.08 -35.03
N GLY A 7 -0.86 6.20 -34.83
CA GLY A 7 -1.74 6.24 -33.66
C GLY A 7 -0.96 5.81 -32.43
N GLY A 8 -0.09 6.70 -31.93
CA GLY A 8 0.39 6.61 -30.56
C GLY A 8 -0.75 7.07 -29.67
N VAL A 9 -1.21 6.17 -28.80
CA VAL A 9 -1.99 6.57 -27.63
C VAL A 9 -1.05 7.46 -26.83
N ASN A 10 -1.28 8.77 -26.93
CA ASN A 10 -0.69 9.74 -26.02
C ASN A 10 -1.18 9.35 -24.62
N GLN A 11 -0.35 8.65 -23.86
CA GLN A 11 -0.38 8.80 -22.41
C GLN A 11 -0.11 10.28 -22.16
N ALA A 12 -1.18 11.01 -21.89
CA ALA A 12 -1.08 12.39 -21.46
C ALA A 12 -0.16 12.41 -20.24
N LYS A 13 0.89 13.22 -20.33
CA LYS A 13 1.72 13.59 -19.20
C LYS A 13 0.81 14.19 -18.12
N ALA A 14 0.87 13.67 -16.90
CA ALA A 14 0.37 14.35 -15.73
C ALA A 14 1.31 15.53 -15.46
N ASP A 15 0.88 16.74 -15.83
CA ASP A 15 1.55 18.01 -15.53
C ASP A 15 0.55 19.10 -15.08
N ASP A 16 -0.74 18.76 -14.92
CA ASP A 16 -1.71 19.58 -14.21
C ASP A 16 -2.09 18.78 -12.95
N GLY A 17 -2.17 19.43 -11.79
CA GLY A 17 -2.44 18.77 -10.50
C GLY A 17 -3.73 17.94 -10.46
N ASN A 18 -4.03 17.37 -9.30
CA ASN A 18 -5.31 16.67 -9.09
C ASN A 18 -6.50 17.53 -9.58
N PRO A 19 -7.55 16.91 -10.17
CA PRO A 19 -8.80 17.61 -10.38
C PRO A 19 -9.28 18.26 -9.09
N LYS A 20 -10.15 19.27 -9.19
CA LYS A 20 -10.76 19.85 -7.99
C LYS A 20 -11.60 18.81 -7.25
N LEU A 21 -11.59 18.93 -5.93
CA LEU A 21 -12.58 18.30 -5.07
C LEU A 21 -13.97 18.88 -5.38
N VAL A 22 -15.01 18.08 -5.19
CA VAL A 22 -16.37 18.44 -5.62
C VAL A 22 -17.16 19.20 -4.55
N ASP A 23 -16.78 19.05 -3.29
CA ASP A 23 -17.35 19.70 -2.10
C ASP A 23 -16.38 19.54 -0.92
N GLU A 24 -16.75 20.06 0.26
CA GLU A 24 -16.05 19.87 1.55
C GLU A 24 -15.74 18.40 1.82
N ILE A 25 -16.64 17.50 1.40
CA ILE A 25 -16.41 16.05 1.41
C ILE A 25 -16.54 15.51 -0.01
N THR A 26 -15.45 14.95 -0.53
CA THR A 26 -15.40 14.30 -1.84
C THR A 26 -15.30 12.79 -1.68
N GLU A 27 -16.31 12.05 -2.14
CA GLU A 27 -16.34 10.59 -2.03
C GLU A 27 -15.69 9.91 -3.25
N THR A 28 -14.69 9.07 -2.99
CA THR A 28 -13.93 8.36 -4.01
C THR A 28 -13.79 6.88 -3.68
N ILE A 29 -13.42 6.08 -4.68
CA ILE A 29 -13.06 4.67 -4.53
C ILE A 29 -11.58 4.52 -4.87
N MET A 30 -10.81 3.89 -3.96
CA MET A 30 -9.43 3.54 -4.22
C MET A 30 -9.35 2.46 -5.32
N THR A 31 -8.41 2.64 -6.24
CA THR A 31 -8.15 1.71 -7.34
C THR A 31 -6.77 1.10 -7.27
N SER A 32 -5.76 1.85 -6.84
CA SER A 32 -4.41 1.35 -6.57
C SER A 32 -3.68 2.31 -5.62
N MET A 33 -2.46 1.94 -5.24
CA MET A 33 -1.51 2.80 -4.56
C MET A 33 -0.16 2.74 -5.28
N LYS A 34 0.47 3.90 -5.44
CA LYS A 34 1.83 4.04 -5.92
C LYS A 34 2.74 4.23 -4.72
N LEU A 35 3.43 3.15 -4.36
CA LEU A 35 4.19 3.02 -3.12
C LEU A 35 5.66 2.87 -3.42
N GLY A 36 6.52 3.19 -2.45
CA GLY A 36 7.94 2.89 -2.50
C GLY A 36 8.28 1.70 -1.61
N ILE A 37 7.99 0.49 -2.06
CA ILE A 37 8.31 -0.73 -1.31
C ILE A 37 9.81 -1.01 -1.45
N GLY A 38 10.55 -0.86 -0.36
CA GLY A 38 12.00 -1.02 -0.32
C GLY A 38 12.44 -2.47 -0.18
N ASP A 39 12.17 -3.02 0.99
CA ASP A 39 12.53 -4.38 1.35
C ASP A 39 11.35 -5.05 2.03
N VAL A 40 11.22 -6.36 1.80
CA VAL A 40 10.16 -7.20 2.38
C VAL A 40 10.79 -8.39 3.08
N TRP A 41 10.32 -8.69 4.28
CA TRP A 41 10.67 -9.87 5.05
C TRP A 41 9.44 -10.61 5.52
N VAL A 42 9.61 -11.91 5.73
CA VAL A 42 8.57 -12.79 6.28
C VAL A 42 9.10 -13.56 7.48
N SER A 43 8.21 -13.92 8.39
CA SER A 43 8.54 -14.74 9.56
C SER A 43 7.49 -15.81 9.79
N GLN A 44 7.93 -16.98 10.26
CA GLN A 44 7.04 -18.01 10.81
C GLN A 44 6.54 -17.63 12.22
N GLY A 45 7.20 -16.68 12.87
CA GLY A 45 6.75 -16.08 14.12
C GLY A 45 5.57 -15.11 13.93
N VAL A 46 4.92 -14.76 15.03
CA VAL A 46 3.74 -13.87 15.05
C VAL A 46 4.10 -12.56 15.74
N VAL A 47 3.96 -11.44 15.04
CA VAL A 47 3.99 -10.09 15.62
C VAL A 47 2.77 -9.91 16.53
N ARG A 48 3.01 -9.50 17.78
CA ARG A 48 1.98 -9.30 18.82
C ARG A 48 2.27 -8.03 19.59
N GLU A 49 1.21 -7.28 19.90
CA GLU A 49 1.31 -6.05 20.69
C GLU A 49 2.02 -6.29 22.04
N GLY A 50 2.91 -5.36 22.40
CA GLY A 50 3.66 -5.36 23.66
C GLY A 50 4.90 -6.26 23.68
N GLU A 51 5.04 -7.17 22.72
CA GLU A 51 6.21 -8.04 22.59
C GLU A 51 7.37 -7.33 21.86
N PRO A 52 8.63 -7.67 22.17
CA PRO A 52 9.78 -7.19 21.41
C PRO A 52 9.92 -7.90 20.05
N ASP A 53 10.67 -7.29 19.13
CA ASP A 53 11.06 -7.95 17.87
C ASP A 53 12.20 -8.96 18.09
N ASN A 54 11.83 -10.17 18.50
CA ASN A 54 12.73 -11.31 18.62
C ASN A 54 12.47 -12.36 17.53
N LEU A 55 11.81 -11.98 16.44
CA LEU A 55 11.43 -12.90 15.38
C LEU A 55 12.60 -13.17 14.43
N GLU A 56 12.63 -14.37 13.85
CA GLU A 56 13.52 -14.68 12.74
C GLU A 56 12.88 -14.17 11.44
N TRP A 57 13.52 -13.18 10.82
CA TRP A 57 13.06 -12.55 9.59
C TRP A 57 13.85 -13.05 8.38
N ILE A 58 13.15 -13.58 7.38
CA ILE A 58 13.73 -14.02 6.11
C ILE A 58 13.43 -12.95 5.06
N LYS A 59 14.48 -12.36 4.49
CA LYS A 59 14.37 -11.31 3.48
C LYS A 59 13.95 -11.91 2.14
N LEU A 60 12.90 -11.37 1.53
CA LEU A 60 12.41 -11.76 0.20
C LEU A 60 13.03 -10.92 -0.92
N THR A 61 13.43 -9.68 -0.63
CA THR A 61 14.08 -8.80 -1.60
C THR A 61 15.59 -9.06 -1.66
N LYS A 62 16.15 -9.12 -2.86
CA LYS A 62 17.61 -9.23 -3.05
C LYS A 62 18.29 -7.86 -2.93
N ASP A 63 17.73 -6.88 -3.62
CA ASP A 63 18.19 -5.50 -3.66
C ASP A 63 17.07 -4.58 -3.15
N THR A 64 17.42 -3.55 -2.39
CA THR A 64 16.44 -2.57 -1.90
C THR A 64 15.93 -1.71 -3.06
N ASN A 65 14.62 -1.67 -3.28
CA ASN A 65 14.02 -0.81 -4.30
C ASN A 65 13.84 0.62 -3.77
N TYR A 66 14.24 1.63 -4.55
CA TYR A 66 14.12 3.03 -4.13
C TYR A 66 13.03 3.80 -4.90
N GLU A 67 12.42 3.15 -5.90
CA GLU A 67 11.45 3.74 -6.82
C GLU A 67 10.02 3.60 -6.32
N LEU A 68 9.19 4.62 -6.61
CA LEU A 68 7.74 4.56 -6.44
C LEU A 68 7.12 3.84 -7.64
N LYS A 69 6.37 2.76 -7.39
CA LYS A 69 5.67 1.97 -8.42
C LYS A 69 4.24 1.70 -7.99
N LEU A 70 3.36 1.46 -8.97
CA LEU A 70 2.04 0.93 -8.66
C LEU A 70 2.19 -0.40 -7.94
N PHE A 71 1.30 -0.68 -6.99
CA PHE A 71 1.34 -1.90 -6.19
C PHE A 71 1.40 -3.16 -7.07
N GLU A 72 0.61 -3.20 -8.13
CA GLU A 72 0.54 -4.30 -9.09
C GLU A 72 1.81 -4.52 -9.93
N ASP A 73 2.72 -3.54 -9.98
CA ASP A 73 3.97 -3.61 -10.75
C ASP A 73 5.12 -4.24 -9.95
N TYR A 74 4.92 -4.50 -8.65
CA TYR A 74 5.94 -5.10 -7.81
C TYR A 74 6.08 -6.60 -8.06
N THR A 75 7.31 -7.00 -8.42
CA THR A 75 7.72 -8.40 -8.49
C THR A 75 9.05 -8.57 -7.76
N PHE A 76 9.19 -9.67 -7.03
CA PHE A 76 10.43 -10.02 -6.34
C PHE A 76 11.10 -11.24 -7.00
N PRO A 77 12.44 -11.33 -6.98
CA PRO A 77 13.13 -12.52 -7.44
C PRO A 77 12.76 -13.74 -6.59
N ALA A 78 12.95 -14.94 -7.14
CA ALA A 78 12.76 -16.18 -6.39
C ALA A 78 13.75 -16.26 -5.21
N VAL A 79 13.25 -16.73 -4.06
CA VAL A 79 14.02 -16.95 -2.83
C VAL A 79 13.73 -18.33 -2.29
N GLU A 80 14.76 -19.01 -1.78
CA GLU A 80 14.58 -20.26 -1.06
C GLU A 80 14.06 -19.99 0.35
N LEU A 81 12.92 -20.57 0.68
CA LEU A 81 12.29 -20.45 1.99
C LEU A 81 12.22 -21.83 2.66
N PRO A 82 12.53 -21.94 3.97
CA PRO A 82 12.19 -23.11 4.75
C PRO A 82 10.71 -23.46 4.62
N ALA A 83 10.39 -24.75 4.57
CA ALA A 83 9.01 -25.19 4.61
C ALA A 83 8.35 -24.77 5.93
N GLY A 84 7.08 -24.37 5.87
CA GLY A 84 6.31 -24.00 7.06
C GLY A 84 5.31 -22.90 6.78
N GLU A 85 4.70 -22.43 7.87
CA GLU A 85 3.65 -21.41 7.87
C GLU A 85 4.26 -20.06 8.27
N TYR A 86 4.18 -19.09 7.36
CA TYR A 86 4.62 -17.71 7.54
C TYR A 86 3.44 -16.86 7.98
N LYS A 87 3.59 -16.19 9.12
CA LYS A 87 2.48 -15.54 9.86
C LYS A 87 2.63 -14.04 9.99
N SER A 88 3.83 -13.53 9.76
CA SER A 88 4.10 -12.10 9.85
C SER A 88 4.94 -11.62 8.69
N ILE A 89 4.75 -10.34 8.38
CA ILE A 89 5.46 -9.65 7.31
C ILE A 89 6.00 -8.36 7.88
N LYS A 90 7.20 -8.00 7.44
CA LYS A 90 7.84 -6.72 7.72
C LYS A 90 8.13 -6.05 6.39
N ILE A 91 7.76 -4.79 6.23
CA ILE A 91 7.95 -4.03 4.99
C ILE A 91 8.59 -2.68 5.31
N LYS A 92 9.52 -2.26 4.44
CA LYS A 92 10.01 -0.89 4.40
C LYS A 92 9.30 -0.10 3.32
N PHE A 93 8.64 0.99 3.70
CA PHE A 93 8.05 1.93 2.77
C PHE A 93 8.82 3.24 2.73
N ARG A 94 8.89 3.86 1.54
CA ARG A 94 9.17 5.30 1.44
C ARG A 94 8.09 6.07 2.19
N ASN A 95 8.49 7.20 2.78
CA ASN A 95 7.58 7.99 3.59
C ASN A 95 6.40 8.56 2.79
N ILE A 96 6.62 8.88 1.51
CA ILE A 96 5.56 9.32 0.61
C ILE A 96 4.99 8.19 -0.23
N PHE A 97 3.70 8.28 -0.51
CA PHE A 97 3.02 7.45 -1.48
C PHE A 97 1.92 8.25 -2.18
N TYR A 98 1.35 7.67 -3.24
CA TYR A 98 0.19 8.25 -3.89
C TYR A 98 -0.96 7.26 -3.91
N ARG A 99 -2.13 7.68 -3.47
CA ARG A 99 -3.36 6.90 -3.60
C ARG A 99 -4.06 7.25 -4.90
N HIS A 100 -4.37 6.22 -5.68
CA HIS A 100 -5.06 6.37 -6.94
C HIS A 100 -6.54 6.10 -6.73
N CYS A 101 -7.37 7.13 -6.91
CA CYS A 101 -8.80 7.09 -6.62
C CYS A 101 -9.64 7.51 -7.82
N LYS A 102 -10.89 7.03 -7.86
CA LYS A 102 -11.91 7.50 -8.80
C LYS A 102 -13.06 8.15 -8.05
N LEU A 103 -13.53 9.28 -8.55
CA LEU A 103 -14.72 9.93 -8.01
C LEU A 103 -15.94 9.02 -8.15
N ILE A 104 -16.76 8.90 -7.11
CA ILE A 104 -17.96 8.05 -7.15
C ILE A 104 -19.01 8.61 -8.11
N SER A 105 -19.21 9.94 -8.11
CA SER A 105 -20.22 10.60 -8.95
C SER A 105 -19.83 10.67 -10.43
N ASP A 106 -18.54 10.63 -10.77
CA ASP A 106 -18.04 10.50 -12.14
C ASP A 106 -16.73 9.68 -12.18
N PRO A 107 -16.80 8.37 -12.49
CA PRO A 107 -15.63 7.50 -12.52
C PRO A 107 -14.55 7.83 -13.58
N ASN A 108 -14.80 8.81 -14.46
CA ASN A 108 -13.78 9.31 -15.37
C ASN A 108 -12.85 10.34 -14.71
N VAL A 109 -13.26 10.91 -13.57
CA VAL A 109 -12.42 11.77 -12.74
C VAL A 109 -11.54 10.87 -11.87
N VAL A 110 -10.23 10.97 -12.10
CA VAL A 110 -9.19 10.19 -11.40
C VAL A 110 -8.31 11.14 -10.61
N TYR A 111 -8.00 10.75 -9.38
CA TYR A 111 -7.08 11.46 -8.49
C TYR A 111 -5.82 10.61 -8.24
N GLU A 112 -4.67 11.26 -8.17
CA GLU A 112 -3.40 10.74 -7.67
C GLU A 112 -3.01 11.56 -6.43
N LEU A 113 -3.56 11.16 -5.28
CA LEU A 113 -3.49 11.90 -4.02
C LEU A 113 -2.14 11.62 -3.33
N LEU A 114 -1.30 12.64 -3.15
CA LEU A 114 -0.08 12.52 -2.36
C LEU A 114 -0.45 12.34 -0.88
N GLU A 115 0.18 11.38 -0.20
CA GLU A 115 -0.01 11.07 1.22
C GLU A 115 1.33 10.71 1.87
N THR A 116 1.39 10.77 3.21
CA THR A 116 2.54 10.29 4.00
C THR A 116 2.19 9.03 4.80
N MET A 117 3.17 8.17 5.07
CA MET A 117 3.00 6.93 5.83
C MET A 117 2.77 7.14 7.33
N GLY A 118 2.97 8.36 7.83
CA GLY A 118 2.82 8.68 9.26
C GLY A 118 1.39 9.05 9.62
N SER A 119 0.98 10.26 9.22
CA SER A 119 -0.38 10.76 9.43
C SER A 119 -0.78 11.76 8.35
N SER A 120 -2.09 12.02 8.21
CA SER A 120 -2.62 13.06 7.32
C SER A 120 -2.14 14.47 7.67
N THR A 121 -1.65 14.67 8.90
CA THR A 121 -1.13 15.96 9.40
C THR A 121 0.39 16.05 9.45
N ASP A 122 1.10 14.99 9.04
CA ASP A 122 2.55 15.00 8.99
C ASP A 122 3.05 15.80 7.79
N PRO A 123 4.17 16.54 7.90
CA PRO A 123 4.69 17.35 6.80
C PRO A 123 4.85 16.55 5.51
N CYS A 124 4.34 17.10 4.41
CA CYS A 124 4.27 16.40 3.15
C CYS A 124 5.06 17.12 2.05
N ASP A 125 6.10 16.45 1.55
CA ASP A 125 6.94 16.96 0.47
C ASP A 125 7.03 15.89 -0.64
N PRO A 126 6.57 16.15 -1.87
CA PRO A 126 6.69 15.20 -2.98
C PRO A 126 8.15 14.83 -3.32
N ALA A 127 9.13 15.64 -2.87
CA ALA A 127 10.56 15.36 -2.99
C ALA A 127 11.15 14.58 -1.80
N ASP A 128 10.33 14.21 -0.80
CA ASP A 128 10.80 13.43 0.34
C ASP A 128 11.29 12.05 -0.12
N THR A 129 12.56 11.78 0.18
CA THR A 129 13.23 10.53 -0.13
C THR A 129 13.55 9.72 1.12
N SER A 130 12.94 10.05 2.26
CA SER A 130 13.11 9.34 3.52
C SER A 130 12.38 8.00 3.53
N TRP A 131 12.73 7.17 4.52
CA TRP A 131 12.03 5.93 4.81
C TRP A 131 11.07 6.17 5.97
N ALA A 132 9.86 5.64 5.85
CA ALA A 132 8.97 5.48 6.99
C ALA A 132 9.60 4.50 8.00
N PRO A 133 9.15 4.52 9.28
CA PRO A 133 9.41 3.42 10.19
C PRO A 133 9.03 2.07 9.57
N ASP A 134 9.74 1.01 9.95
CA ASP A 134 9.41 -0.34 9.46
C ASP A 134 7.97 -0.71 9.89
N ASP A 135 7.16 -1.15 8.93
CA ASP A 135 5.81 -1.64 9.18
C ASP A 135 5.82 -3.15 9.37
N TYR A 136 5.08 -3.59 10.38
CA TYR A 136 4.96 -5.00 10.74
C TYR A 136 3.48 -5.40 10.67
N PHE A 137 3.21 -6.53 10.03
CA PHE A 137 1.85 -7.03 9.84
C PHE A 137 1.72 -8.46 10.33
N SER A 138 0.56 -8.77 10.90
CA SER A 138 0.11 -10.14 11.17
C SER A 138 -1.42 -10.20 11.06
N THR A 139 -2.01 -11.33 11.42
CA THR A 139 -3.47 -11.45 11.53
C THR A 139 -4.06 -10.56 12.65
N GLY A 140 -3.21 -10.00 13.51
CA GLY A 140 -3.59 -9.04 14.56
C GLY A 140 -3.72 -7.59 14.08
N GLY A 141 -3.22 -7.27 12.88
CA GLY A 141 -3.23 -5.91 12.32
C GLY A 141 -1.85 -5.44 11.85
N ASN A 142 -1.73 -4.12 11.70
CA ASN A 142 -0.50 -3.37 11.49
C ASN A 142 0.11 -2.95 12.83
N PHE A 143 1.43 -2.97 12.91
CA PHE A 143 2.21 -2.61 14.08
C PHE A 143 3.45 -1.81 13.67
N SER A 144 3.88 -0.93 14.57
CA SER A 144 5.18 -0.27 14.53
C SER A 144 6.02 -0.68 15.73
N LEU A 145 7.34 -0.46 15.67
CA LEU A 145 8.22 -0.69 16.80
C LEU A 145 8.44 0.61 17.59
N VAL A 146 7.93 0.66 18.82
CA VAL A 146 8.07 1.80 19.74
C VAL A 146 8.75 1.32 21.02
N ASP A 147 9.85 1.97 21.40
CA ASP A 147 10.67 1.59 22.55
C ASP A 147 11.07 0.09 22.56
N GLY A 148 11.33 -0.46 21.37
CA GLY A 148 11.72 -1.85 21.16
C GLY A 148 10.59 -2.86 21.30
N LYS A 149 9.32 -2.42 21.36
CA LYS A 149 8.13 -3.28 21.44
C LYS A 149 7.15 -2.97 20.32
N PHE A 150 6.43 -3.99 19.86
CA PHE A 150 5.37 -3.80 18.88
C PHE A 150 4.21 -3.03 19.50
N LYS A 151 3.84 -1.93 18.87
CA LYS A 151 2.66 -1.13 19.20
C LYS A 151 1.67 -1.26 18.06
N LEU A 152 0.41 -1.55 18.39
CA LEU A 152 -0.66 -1.64 17.41
C LEU A 152 -0.87 -0.28 16.74
N GLY A 153 -0.75 -0.23 15.42
CA GLY A 153 -1.14 0.92 14.61
C GLY A 153 -2.61 0.81 14.23
N SER A 154 -2.98 -0.28 13.56
CA SER A 154 -4.36 -0.55 13.16
C SER A 154 -4.72 -2.03 13.24
N ALA A 155 -5.76 -2.37 14.00
CA ALA A 155 -6.31 -3.73 14.06
C ALA A 155 -7.05 -4.15 12.77
N LYS A 156 -7.37 -3.19 11.90
CA LYS A 156 -8.09 -3.42 10.64
C LYS A 156 -7.14 -3.71 9.47
N GLU A 157 -5.88 -3.31 9.57
CA GLU A 157 -4.89 -3.53 8.51
C GLU A 157 -4.22 -4.89 8.66
N LYS A 158 -5.03 -5.94 8.55
CA LYS A 158 -4.55 -7.31 8.67
C LYS A 158 -3.89 -7.75 7.38
N VAL A 159 -2.91 -8.63 7.55
CA VAL A 159 -2.30 -9.36 6.45
C VAL A 159 -2.40 -10.85 6.70
N GLY A 160 -2.84 -11.59 5.68
CA GLY A 160 -2.90 -13.05 5.70
C GLY A 160 -1.50 -13.67 5.71
N GLY A 161 -1.35 -14.78 6.43
CA GLY A 161 -0.16 -15.62 6.32
C GLY A 161 -0.17 -16.49 5.06
N PHE A 162 0.90 -17.25 4.84
CA PHE A 162 0.98 -18.23 3.75
C PHE A 162 1.78 -19.46 4.16
N THR A 163 1.61 -20.58 3.45
CA THR A 163 2.32 -21.83 3.73
C THR A 163 3.18 -22.23 2.53
N ILE A 164 4.42 -22.62 2.80
CA ILE A 164 5.36 -23.19 1.81
C ILE A 164 5.59 -24.66 2.14
N LYS A 165 5.39 -25.54 1.17
CA LYS A 165 5.67 -26.98 1.30
C LYS A 165 7.11 -27.30 0.95
N SER A 166 7.64 -28.34 1.59
CA SER A 166 9.02 -28.79 1.34
C SER A 166 9.18 -29.31 -0.11
N GLY A 167 10.28 -28.92 -0.75
CA GLY A 167 10.67 -29.39 -2.09
C GLY A 167 9.78 -28.88 -3.23
N LYS A 168 8.95 -27.87 -2.99
CA LYS A 168 8.06 -27.28 -4.00
C LYS A 168 8.48 -25.86 -4.34
N THR A 169 8.39 -25.52 -5.62
CA THR A 169 8.39 -24.13 -6.07
C THR A 169 6.95 -23.61 -5.96
N ALA A 170 6.81 -22.41 -5.42
CA ALA A 170 5.53 -21.75 -5.32
C ALA A 170 5.63 -20.31 -5.82
N LYS A 171 4.64 -19.88 -6.60
CA LYS A 171 4.43 -18.48 -6.94
C LYS A 171 3.53 -17.85 -5.89
N ILE A 172 4.04 -16.85 -5.20
CA ILE A 172 3.27 -16.08 -4.22
C ILE A 172 2.78 -14.81 -4.92
N LEU A 173 1.47 -14.65 -5.00
CA LEU A 173 0.82 -13.43 -5.49
C LEU A 173 0.36 -12.60 -4.30
N TRP A 174 0.69 -11.32 -4.29
CA TRP A 174 0.24 -10.38 -3.27
C TRP A 174 -0.91 -9.55 -3.85
N ARG A 175 -2.07 -9.50 -3.17
CA ARG A 175 -3.24 -8.76 -3.63
C ARG A 175 -3.63 -7.67 -2.65
N LEU A 176 -3.97 -6.50 -3.18
CA LEU A 176 -4.52 -5.39 -2.41
C LEU A 176 -5.98 -5.67 -2.04
N GLY A 177 -6.40 -5.23 -0.85
CA GLY A 177 -7.76 -5.41 -0.33
C GLY A 177 -8.14 -6.89 -0.12
N GLY A 178 -7.17 -7.76 0.13
CA GLY A 178 -7.42 -9.21 0.30
C GLY A 178 -8.03 -9.89 -0.93
N GLY A 179 -7.94 -9.25 -2.10
CA GLY A 179 -8.54 -9.72 -3.34
C GLY A 179 -10.07 -9.75 -3.35
N VAL A 180 -10.74 -9.05 -2.43
CA VAL A 180 -12.20 -8.87 -2.52
C VAL A 180 -12.55 -7.83 -3.58
N VAL A 181 -13.73 -7.98 -4.17
CA VAL A 181 -14.26 -7.04 -5.18
C VAL A 181 -14.97 -5.84 -4.54
N ALA A 182 -15.35 -5.95 -3.27
CA ALA A 182 -15.94 -4.85 -2.53
C ALA A 182 -14.88 -3.76 -2.30
N THR A 183 -15.25 -2.51 -2.58
CA THR A 183 -14.34 -1.37 -2.47
C THR A 183 -14.60 -0.58 -1.20
N CYS A 184 -13.55 -0.03 -0.60
CA CYS A 184 -13.72 1.00 0.44
C CYS A 184 -14.09 2.33 -0.20
N VAL A 185 -14.95 3.08 0.47
CA VAL A 185 -15.25 4.47 0.15
C VAL A 185 -14.29 5.34 0.94
N ASN A 186 -13.58 6.21 0.22
CA ASN A 186 -12.70 7.22 0.79
C ASN A 186 -13.46 8.55 0.78
N LYS A 187 -13.66 9.14 1.95
CA LYS A 187 -14.19 10.50 2.11
C LYS A 187 -12.99 11.43 2.26
N LEU A 188 -12.65 12.14 1.18
CA LEU A 188 -11.62 13.18 1.20
C LEU A 188 -12.24 14.42 1.83
N ILE A 189 -11.66 14.90 2.92
CA ILE A 189 -12.16 16.01 3.72
C ILE A 189 -11.27 17.22 3.46
N ASP A 190 -11.81 18.20 2.72
CA ASP A 190 -11.14 19.48 2.44
C ASP A 190 -11.22 20.36 3.68
N ILE A 191 -10.15 20.40 4.46
CA ILE A 191 -10.13 21.09 5.76
C ILE A 191 -9.98 22.61 5.58
N ASN A 192 -9.32 23.04 4.51
CA ASN A 192 -8.99 24.45 4.29
C ASN A 192 -9.98 25.17 3.34
N GLY A 193 -10.85 24.41 2.68
CA GLY A 193 -11.93 24.89 1.83
C GLY A 193 -11.51 25.38 0.45
N ASN A 194 -10.33 24.98 -0.05
CA ASN A 194 -9.82 25.41 -1.35
C ASN A 194 -10.24 24.50 -2.53
N LEU A 195 -10.87 23.37 -2.24
CA LEU A 195 -11.29 22.32 -3.17
C LEU A 195 -10.11 21.69 -3.94
N GLU A 196 -8.95 21.62 -3.32
CA GLU A 196 -7.76 20.94 -3.80
C GLU A 196 -7.35 19.91 -2.74
N TRP A 197 -6.65 18.84 -3.13
CA TRP A 197 -6.12 17.90 -2.14
C TRP A 197 -4.75 18.38 -1.68
N ASP A 198 -4.67 18.85 -0.45
CA ASP A 198 -3.46 19.31 0.21
C ASP A 198 -3.00 18.28 1.25
N CYS A 199 -2.03 17.46 0.84
CA CYS A 199 -1.34 16.57 1.77
C CYS A 199 -0.68 17.37 2.90
N ASP A 200 -0.83 16.94 4.15
CA ASP A 200 -0.48 17.65 5.41
C ASP A 200 -1.53 18.62 5.97
N ILE A 201 -2.60 18.89 5.22
CA ILE A 201 -3.73 19.73 5.66
C ILE A 201 -5.04 18.94 5.65
N ASP A 202 -5.36 18.27 4.55
CA ASP A 202 -6.61 17.55 4.37
C ASP A 202 -6.58 16.17 5.02
N ASP A 203 -7.76 15.62 5.27
CA ASP A 203 -7.91 14.32 5.92
C ASP A 203 -8.72 13.34 5.08
N ILE A 204 -8.60 12.06 5.41
CA ILE A 204 -9.29 10.97 4.72
C ILE A 204 -9.94 10.03 5.72
N ASP A 205 -11.26 9.89 5.63
CA ASP A 205 -11.99 8.84 6.33
C ASP A 205 -12.26 7.67 5.39
N ILE A 206 -11.85 6.46 5.79
CA ILE A 206 -11.91 5.25 4.96
C ILE A 206 -12.95 4.30 5.54
N GLU A 207 -14.05 4.15 4.80
CA GLU A 207 -15.15 3.25 5.14
C GLU A 207 -15.10 1.99 4.27
N CYS A 208 -14.69 0.88 4.88
CA CYS A 208 -14.66 -0.42 4.23
C CYS A 208 -15.83 -1.30 4.68
N THR A 209 -16.41 -2.06 3.75
CA THR A 209 -17.36 -3.13 4.11
C THR A 209 -16.66 -4.21 4.94
N PRO A 210 -17.38 -4.96 5.80
CA PRO A 210 -16.80 -6.03 6.61
C PRO A 210 -16.08 -7.14 5.81
N GLU A 211 -16.39 -7.28 4.51
CA GLU A 211 -15.74 -8.24 3.61
C GLU A 211 -14.28 -7.89 3.32
N VAL A 212 -13.91 -6.60 3.40
CA VAL A 212 -12.54 -6.11 3.26
C VAL A 212 -11.84 -6.28 4.61
N GLU A 213 -11.64 -7.52 5.04
CA GLU A 213 -11.00 -7.83 6.33
C GLU A 213 -9.49 -7.59 6.29
N TYR A 214 -8.87 -7.86 5.15
CA TYR A 214 -7.43 -7.77 4.95
C TYR A 214 -7.10 -6.58 4.07
N MET A 215 -6.16 -5.76 4.53
CA MET A 215 -5.62 -4.69 3.70
C MET A 215 -4.85 -5.29 2.51
N TRP A 216 -4.22 -6.46 2.72
CA TRP A 216 -3.52 -7.21 1.68
C TRP A 216 -3.50 -8.70 2.02
N ASP A 217 -3.46 -9.58 1.01
CA ASP A 217 -3.30 -11.02 1.22
C ASP A 217 -2.35 -11.70 0.22
N PHE A 218 -1.98 -12.94 0.54
CA PHE A 218 -1.05 -13.74 -0.25
C PHE A 218 -1.73 -14.99 -0.77
N VAL A 219 -1.69 -15.18 -2.09
CA VAL A 219 -2.16 -16.40 -2.76
C VAL A 219 -0.94 -17.20 -3.19
N VAL A 220 -0.83 -18.41 -2.64
CA VAL A 220 0.22 -19.35 -3.01
C VAL A 220 -0.28 -20.26 -4.12
N GLN A 221 0.42 -20.26 -5.26
CA GLN A 221 0.21 -21.18 -6.37
C GLN A 221 1.40 -22.13 -6.43
N GLU A 222 1.16 -23.42 -6.22
CA GLU A 222 2.20 -24.45 -6.27
C GLU A 222 2.28 -25.07 -7.68
N ASP A 223 3.51 -25.40 -8.09
CA ASP A 223 3.76 -26.25 -9.28
C ASP A 223 3.68 -27.76 -8.95
#